data_AF-A0AAJ0EPQ1-F1
#
_entry.id   AF-A0AAJ0EPQ1-F1
#
_cell.length_a   1.000
_cell.length_b   1.000
_cell.length_c   1.000
_cell.angle_alpha   90.00
_cell.angle_beta   90.00
_cell.angle_gamma   90.00
#
_symmetry.space_group_name_H-M   'P 1'
#
loop_
_entity.id
_entity.type
_entity.pdbx_description
1 polymer ?
#
loop_
_entity_poly.entity_id
_entity_poly.type
_entity_poly.pdbx_seq_one_letter_code
_entity_poly.pdbx_strand_id
1 'polypeptide(L)'
;MDKQITVKFNGGREVTGTLKGYDALMNLVLDEVQEVMRDEEENETTRSLGLIVARGTLLVLVSPVDGSEPIANPFAQPEEE
;
A
#
# COMPACT_ATOMS: atom_id res chain seq x y z
N MET A 1 12.01 1.47 -11.83
CA MET A 1 10.73 1.90 -12.41
C MET A 1 10.01 0.67 -12.93
N ASP A 2 8.69 0.71 -13.07
CA ASP A 2 7.84 -0.46 -13.38
C ASP A 2 7.87 -1.59 -12.34
N LYS A 3 8.01 -1.21 -11.06
CA LYS A 3 7.81 -2.13 -9.93
C LYS A 3 6.51 -1.80 -9.22
N GLN A 4 5.86 -2.83 -8.71
CA GLN A 4 4.69 -2.67 -7.86
C GLN A 4 5.13 -2.20 -6.46
N ILE A 5 4.49 -1.15 -5.97
CA ILE A 5 4.74 -0.58 -4.65
C ILE A 5 3.43 -0.47 -3.89
N THR A 6 3.52 -0.62 -2.58
CA THR A 6 2.45 -0.28 -1.64
C THR A 6 2.73 1.10 -1.06
N VAL A 7 1.68 1.91 -1.02
CA VAL A 7 1.73 3.30 -0.57
C VAL A 7 0.65 3.50 0.47
N LYS A 8 1.05 3.97 1.66
CA LYS A 8 0.12 4.39 2.72
C LYS A 8 0.07 5.90 2.81
N PHE A 9 -1.14 6.43 2.87
CA PHE A 9 -1.40 7.86 3.03
C PHE A 9 -1.76 8.19 4.47
N ASN A 10 -1.60 9.47 4.81
CA ASN A 10 -2.19 10.02 6.01
C ASN A 10 -3.72 9.82 5.96
N GLY A 11 -4.31 9.37 7.08
CA GLY A 11 -5.72 8.99 7.17
C GLY A 11 -6.01 7.51 6.90
N GLY A 12 -4.98 6.67 6.78
CA GLY A 12 -5.13 5.20 6.76
C GLY A 12 -5.43 4.60 5.38
N ARG A 13 -5.54 5.42 4.34
CA ARG A 13 -5.72 4.92 2.97
C ARG A 13 -4.48 4.17 2.50
N GLU A 14 -4.68 2.99 1.92
CA GLU A 14 -3.62 2.13 1.42
C GLU A 14 -3.90 1.74 -0.03
N VAL A 15 -2.88 1.89 -0.88
CA VAL A 15 -2.97 1.53 -2.30
C VAL A 15 -1.75 0.75 -2.73
N THR A 16 -1.95 -0.14 -3.69
CA THR A 16 -0.89 -0.88 -4.37
C THR A 16 -0.98 -0.60 -5.86
N GLY A 17 0.15 -0.27 -6.49
CA GLY A 17 0.18 0.09 -7.91
C GLY A 17 1.58 0.07 -8.51
N THR A 18 1.65 0.13 -9.84
CA THR A 18 2.92 0.11 -10.58
C THR A 18 3.50 1.51 -10.68
N LEU A 19 4.71 1.72 -10.15
CA LEU A 19 5.37 3.03 -10.20
C LEU A 19 5.87 3.37 -11.60
N LYS A 20 5.22 4.34 -12.24
CA LYS A 20 5.56 4.85 -13.59
C LYS A 20 6.47 6.08 -13.55
N GLY A 21 6.37 6.90 -12.52
CA GLY A 21 7.21 8.10 -12.40
C GLY A 21 7.03 8.80 -11.06
N TYR A 22 7.94 9.73 -10.77
CA TYR A 22 7.88 10.57 -9.58
C TYR A 22 8.61 11.90 -9.81
N ASP A 23 8.37 12.87 -8.93
CA ASP A 23 9.08 14.15 -8.91
C ASP A 23 9.83 14.39 -7.58
N ALA A 24 10.54 15.52 -7.49
CA ALA A 24 11.32 15.88 -6.30
C ALA A 24 10.45 16.20 -5.05
N LEU A 25 9.15 16.42 -5.23
CA LEU A 25 8.19 16.61 -4.14
C LEU A 25 7.53 15.29 -3.73
N MET A 26 8.02 14.16 -4.25
CA MET A 26 7.49 12.83 -4.02
C MET A 26 6.05 12.65 -4.51
N ASN A 27 5.57 13.44 -5.47
CA ASN A 27 4.35 13.08 -6.18
C ASN A 27 4.64 11.83 -7.02
N LEU A 28 3.74 10.85 -7.01
CA LEU A 28 3.93 9.58 -7.72
C LEU A 28 2.88 9.43 -8.82
N VAL A 29 3.32 8.92 -9.97
CA VAL A 29 2.43 8.42 -11.02
C VAL A 29 2.37 6.90 -10.87
N LEU A 30 1.19 6.38 -10.54
CA LEU A 30 0.95 4.96 -10.32
C LEU A 30 -0.10 4.46 -11.31
N ASP A 31 0.18 3.32 -11.92
CA ASP A 31 -0.72 2.64 -12.85
C ASP A 31 -1.28 1.35 -12.24
N GLU A 32 -2.38 0.86 -12.80
CA GLU A 32 -3.08 -0.36 -12.34
C GLU A 32 -3.38 -0.36 -10.83
N VAL A 33 -3.72 0.81 -10.27
CA VAL A 33 -3.82 0.98 -8.83
C VAL A 33 -5.04 0.25 -8.27
N GLN A 34 -4.81 -0.50 -7.20
CA GLN A 34 -5.84 -1.06 -6.34
C GLN A 34 -5.77 -0.42 -4.96
N GLU A 35 -6.90 0.06 -4.47
CA GLU A 35 -7.04 0.57 -3.11
C GLU A 35 -7.67 -0.48 -2.21
N VAL A 36 -7.09 -0.68 -1.03
CA VAL A 36 -7.66 -1.50 0.04
C VAL A 36 -8.48 -0.59 0.95
N MET A 37 -9.75 -0.93 1.13
CA MET A 37 -10.67 -0.25 2.03
C MET A 37 -11.07 -1.22 3.15
N ARG A 38 -11.09 -0.73 4.39
CA ARG A 38 -11.54 -1.47 5.56
C ARG A 38 -12.78 -0.78 6.12
N ASP A 39 -13.81 -1.56 6.40
CA ASP A 39 -15.00 -1.07 7.09
C ASP A 39 -14.84 -1.17 8.63
N GLU A 40 -15.88 -0.80 9.37
CA GLU A 40 -15.90 -0.85 10.84
C GLU A 40 -15.83 -2.27 11.41
N GLU A 41 -16.12 -3.29 10.59
CA GLU A 41 -16.10 -4.70 10.94
C GLU A 41 -14.79 -5.39 10.51
N GLU A 42 -13.79 -4.60 10.09
CA GLU A 42 -12.50 -5.06 9.55
C GLU A 42 -12.59 -5.89 8.26
N ASN A 43 -13.71 -5.81 7.52
CA ASN A 43 -13.81 -6.44 6.21
C ASN A 43 -12.97 -5.65 5.19
N GLU A 44 -12.05 -6.36 4.51
CA GLU A 44 -11.25 -5.78 3.43
C GLU A 44 -11.98 -5.89 2.10
N THR A 45 -12.14 -4.75 1.43
CA THR A 45 -12.62 -4.67 0.04
C THR A 45 -11.61 -3.94 -0.82
N THR A 46 -11.49 -4.36 -2.08
CA THR A 46 -10.58 -3.74 -3.04
C THR A 46 -11.35 -3.02 -4.14
N ARG A 47 -10.85 -1.86 -4.56
CA ARG A 47 -11.36 -1.16 -5.75
C ARG A 47 -10.23 -0.78 -6.70
N SER A 48 -10.48 -0.91 -8.00
CA SER A 48 -9.56 -0.46 -9.04
C SER A 48 -9.72 1.04 -9.30
N LEU A 49 -8.59 1.75 -9.36
CA LEU A 49 -8.53 3.18 -9.68
C LEU A 49 -7.82 3.47 -11.01
N GLY A 50 -7.19 2.46 -11.62
CA GLY A 50 -6.42 2.62 -12.86
C GLY A 50 -5.19 3.51 -12.66
N LEU A 51 -5.01 4.50 -13.53
CA LEU A 51 -3.89 5.45 -13.50
C LEU A 51 -4.20 6.63 -12.58
N ILE A 52 -3.38 6.84 -11.56
CA ILE A 52 -3.54 7.94 -10.60
C ILE A 52 -2.25 8.76 -10.44
N VAL A 53 -2.43 9.97 -9.89
CA VAL A 53 -1.34 10.78 -9.34
C VAL A 53 -1.51 10.86 -7.82
N ALA A 54 -0.56 10.29 -7.08
CA ALA A 54 -0.50 10.37 -5.63
C ALA A 54 0.24 11.65 -5.21
N ARG A 55 -0.34 12.43 -4.29
CA ARG A 55 0.27 13.67 -3.79
C ARG A 55 1.31 13.37 -2.71
N GLY A 56 2.55 13.83 -2.92
CA GLY A 56 3.68 13.59 -2.03
C GLY A 56 3.47 14.05 -0.59
N THR A 57 2.71 15.14 -0.39
CA THR A 57 2.42 15.72 0.94
C THR A 57 1.59 14.82 1.85
N LEU A 58 0.90 13.82 1.30
CA LEU A 58 0.05 12.90 2.05
C LEU A 58 0.70 11.52 2.24
N LEU A 59 1.88 11.28 1.65
CA LEU A 59 2.56 9.99 1.75
C LEU A 59 3.13 9.80 3.15
N VAL A 60 2.90 8.61 3.71
CA VAL A 60 3.46 8.20 5.00
C VAL A 60 4.45 7.05 4.81
N LEU A 61 4.14 6.10 3.93
CA LEU A 61 4.99 4.95 3.65
C LEU A 61 4.98 4.60 2.17
N VAL A 62 6.14 4.21 1.66
CA VAL A 62 6.32 3.60 0.34
C VAL A 62 7.18 2.35 0.52
N SER A 63 6.67 1.19 0.12
CA SER A 63 7.40 -0.08 0.19
C SER A 63 7.27 -0.87 -1.12
N PRO A 64 8.32 -1.61 -1.54
CA PRO A 64 8.18 -2.56 -2.63
C PRO A 64 7.28 -3.72 -2.20
N VAL A 65 6.42 -4.19 -3.11
CA VAL A 65 5.66 -5.42 -2.87
C VAL A 65 6.59 -6.64 -2.90
N ASP A 66 7.56 -6.63 -3.81
CA ASP A 66 8.59 -7.65 -3.92
C ASP A 66 9.43 -7.75 -2.64
N GLY A 67 9.47 -8.95 -2.06
CA GLY A 67 10.13 -9.23 -0.78
C GLY A 67 9.33 -8.86 0.48
N SER A 68 8.07 -8.43 0.34
CA SER A 68 7.18 -8.17 1.47
C SER A 68 6.09 -9.24 1.54
N GLU A 69 5.93 -9.88 2.70
CA GLU A 69 4.87 -10.85 2.94
C GLU A 69 4.25 -10.66 4.34
N PRO A 70 2.94 -10.91 4.49
CA PRO A 70 2.32 -10.97 5.81
C PRO A 70 2.85 -12.20 6.55
N ILE A 71 3.35 -11.99 7.76
CA ILE A 71 3.82 -13.07 8.64
C ILE A 71 2.88 -13.23 9.83
N ALA A 72 2.80 -14.45 10.37
CA ALA A 72 2.21 -14.67 11.69
C ALA A 72 2.98 -13.86 12.75
N ASN A 73 2.32 -13.53 13.87
CA ASN A 73 2.96 -12.81 14.96
C ASN A 73 4.22 -13.58 15.43
N PRO A 74 5.44 -13.06 15.22
CA PRO A 74 6.67 -13.78 15.53
C PRO A 74 6.96 -13.83 17.04
N PHE A 75 6.13 -13.18 17.86
CA PHE A 75 6.21 -13.15 19.31
C PHE A 75 5.07 -13.92 20.00
N ALA A 76 4.22 -14.62 19.24
CA ALA A 76 3.24 -15.51 19.83
C ALA A 76 3.98 -16.62 20.60
N GLN A 77 3.69 -16.77 21.89
CA GLN A 77 4.22 -17.88 22.65
C GLN A 77 3.62 -19.18 22.10
N PRO A 78 4.40 -20.27 21.98
CA PRO A 78 3.83 -21.57 21.65
C PRO A 78 2.79 -21.91 22.72
N GLU A 79 1.60 -22.35 22.30
CA GLU A 79 0.61 -22.90 23.23
C GLU A 79 1.27 -24.10 23.94
N GLU A 80 1.41 -24.02 25.27
CA GLU A 80 1.85 -25.15 26.07
C GLU A 80 0.77 -26.25 26.00
N GLU A 81 1.10 -27.39 25.38
CA GLU A 81 0.26 -28.61 25.37
C GLU A 81 0.14 -29.24 26.75
#